data_AF-A0A9W4U6F8-F1
#
_entry.id   AF-A0A9W4U6F8-F1
#
_cell.length_a   1.000
_cell.length_b   1.000
_cell.length_c   1.000
_cell.angle_alpha   90.00
_cell.angle_beta   90.00
_cell.angle_gamma   90.00
#
_symmetry.space_group_name_H-M   'P 1'
#
loop_
_entity.id
_entity.type
_entity.pdbx_description
1 polymer ?
#
loop_
_entity_poly.entity_id
_entity_poly.type
_entity_poly.pdbx_seq_one_letter_code
_entity_poly.pdbx_strand_id
1 'polypeptide(L)'
;MKLLPSRLLVTCLFFPLTNAQNGLTGLPTKTYDPVCAMACVRSLYTLTLSCSTGGGSLGMTELTTSPGCWATNDDYLTSLAYCMRSHCPASEFSDSKLESFWELQATGQTNAGVQSVPAKWSFAQALAHASSKPTFTLSSDATVLNQTSLVNPSTYTSQYNVLYGVQRETSFENLSGQVLTPDHNLLEGLLTLRFLQQSHHSLFRFCSSDIAHVAPATPLHR
;
A
#
# COMPACT_ATOMS: atom_id res chain seq x y z
N MET A 1 -5.17 37.12 57.36
CA MET A 1 -6.34 36.83 56.49
C MET A 1 -6.19 37.66 55.23
N LYS A 2 -6.11 37.18 53.99
CA LYS A 2 -6.19 35.86 53.32
C LYS A 2 -5.25 35.96 52.09
N LEU A 3 -4.35 34.99 51.90
CA LEU A 3 -3.59 34.86 50.65
C LEU A 3 -4.41 33.98 49.69
N LEU A 4 -4.72 34.48 48.49
CA LEU A 4 -5.37 33.70 47.44
C LEU A 4 -4.37 32.71 46.81
N PRO A 5 -4.73 31.43 46.59
CA PRO A 5 -3.92 30.53 45.80
C PRO A 5 -4.19 30.72 44.30
N SER A 6 -3.13 31.08 43.58
CA SER A 6 -3.05 31.07 42.11
C SER A 6 -3.31 29.66 41.58
N ARG A 7 -4.44 29.46 40.90
CA ARG A 7 -4.74 28.22 40.18
C ARG A 7 -4.15 28.31 38.79
N LEU A 8 -2.97 27.73 38.60
CA LEU A 8 -2.44 27.39 37.28
C LEU A 8 -3.33 26.30 36.66
N LEU A 9 -4.22 26.71 35.76
CA LEU A 9 -4.99 25.82 34.89
C LEU A 9 -4.08 25.32 33.77
N VAL A 10 -3.48 24.14 33.95
CA VAL A 10 -2.81 23.41 32.87
C VAL A 10 -3.88 22.84 31.95
N THR A 11 -4.09 23.48 30.80
CA THR A 11 -4.98 22.99 29.75
C THR A 11 -4.18 22.04 28.86
N CYS A 12 -4.39 20.73 29.03
CA CYS A 12 -3.92 19.73 28.07
C CYS A 12 -4.65 19.95 26.74
N LEU A 13 -3.92 20.47 25.74
CA LEU A 13 -4.37 20.45 24.36
C LEU A 13 -4.40 19.00 23.88
N PHE A 14 -5.58 18.36 23.99
CA PHE A 14 -5.88 17.14 23.28
C PHE A 14 -5.95 17.48 21.79
N PHE A 15 -4.87 17.23 21.06
CA PHE A 15 -4.91 17.16 19.61
C PHE A 15 -5.72 15.91 19.22
N PRO A 16 -6.91 16.04 18.59
CA PRO A 16 -7.52 14.89 17.97
C PRO A 16 -6.58 14.38 16.86
N LEU A 17 -6.04 13.17 17.04
CA LEU A 17 -5.38 12.42 15.98
C LEU A 17 -6.43 12.13 14.90
N THR A 18 -6.48 12.95 13.88
CA THR A 18 -7.23 12.66 12.67
C THR A 18 -6.49 11.55 11.93
N ASN A 19 -7.17 10.43 11.67
CA ASN A 19 -6.65 9.38 10.80
C ASN A 19 -6.64 9.91 9.36
N ALA A 20 -5.54 10.53 8.94
CA ALA A 20 -5.31 10.87 7.55
C ALA A 20 -5.02 9.58 6.77
N GLN A 21 -6.07 8.96 6.20
CA GLN A 21 -5.95 7.84 5.26
C GLN A 21 -5.84 8.30 3.80
N ASN A 22 -5.32 9.51 3.57
CA ASN A 22 -5.01 9.99 2.24
C ASN A 22 -3.51 9.77 2.06
N GLY A 23 -3.14 8.76 1.28
CA GLY A 23 -1.74 8.40 1.04
C GLY A 23 -0.95 9.62 0.57
N LEU A 24 -0.03 10.08 1.42
CA LEU A 24 0.96 11.08 1.02
C LEU A 24 1.86 10.44 -0.04
N THR A 25 1.89 11.01 -1.24
CA THR A 25 2.89 10.66 -2.26
C THR A 25 4.28 10.87 -1.64
N GLY A 26 5.03 9.79 -1.38
CA GLY A 26 6.32 9.83 -0.70
C GLY A 26 6.47 8.91 0.52
N LEU A 27 5.38 8.35 1.06
CA LEU A 27 5.42 7.29 2.09
C LEU A 27 5.17 5.92 1.44
N PRO A 28 5.80 4.82 1.94
CA PRO A 28 5.71 3.49 1.35
C PRO A 28 4.28 2.97 1.47
N THR A 29 3.47 3.35 0.51
CA THR A 29 2.06 2.98 0.43
C THR A 29 1.96 1.81 -0.52
N LYS A 30 1.41 0.71 -0.02
CA LYS A 30 1.11 -0.44 -0.85
C LYS A 30 -0.23 -0.22 -1.57
N THR A 31 -0.24 0.71 -2.52
CA THR A 31 -1.46 1.18 -3.22
C THR A 31 -2.22 0.06 -3.95
N TYR A 32 -1.54 -1.01 -4.33
CA TYR A 32 -2.11 -2.15 -5.05
C TYR A 32 -2.16 -3.45 -4.23
N ASP A 33 -2.01 -3.40 -2.90
CA ASP A 33 -2.03 -4.62 -2.07
C ASP A 33 -3.46 -5.16 -1.82
N PRO A 34 -3.72 -6.47 -2.02
CA PRO A 34 -2.82 -7.45 -2.63
C PRO A 34 -2.84 -7.39 -4.17
N VAL A 35 -1.67 -7.47 -4.79
CA VAL A 35 -1.51 -7.32 -6.25
C VAL A 35 -2.31 -8.35 -7.03
N CYS A 36 -2.44 -9.58 -6.50
CA CYS A 36 -3.25 -10.62 -7.11
C CYS A 36 -4.73 -10.21 -7.27
N ALA A 37 -5.31 -9.52 -6.29
CA ALA A 37 -6.69 -9.07 -6.35
C ALA A 37 -6.83 -7.84 -7.24
N MET A 38 -5.87 -6.91 -7.16
CA MET A 38 -5.87 -5.71 -8.00
C MET A 38 -5.73 -6.06 -9.49
N ALA A 39 -4.93 -7.08 -9.83
CA ALA A 39 -4.81 -7.57 -11.19
C ALA A 39 -6.15 -8.10 -11.74
N CYS A 40 -6.93 -8.80 -10.92
CA CYS A 40 -8.29 -9.23 -11.28
C CYS A 40 -9.21 -8.04 -11.58
N VAL A 41 -9.25 -7.06 -10.68
CA VAL A 41 -10.03 -5.83 -10.86
C VAL A 41 -9.63 -5.13 -12.16
N ARG A 42 -8.32 -4.90 -12.39
CA ARG A 42 -7.82 -4.22 -13.60
C ARG A 42 -8.10 -4.98 -14.89
N SER A 43 -8.18 -6.31 -14.83
CA SER A 43 -8.50 -7.14 -15.99
C SER A 43 -9.98 -7.05 -16.39
N LEU A 44 -10.88 -6.73 -15.46
CA LEU A 44 -12.32 -6.66 -15.69
C LEU A 44 -12.81 -5.21 -15.91
N TYR A 45 -12.14 -4.22 -15.30
CA TYR A 45 -12.52 -2.81 -15.41
C TYR A 45 -12.45 -2.23 -16.83
N THR A 46 -11.73 -2.89 -17.74
CA THR A 46 -11.66 -2.50 -19.15
C THR A 46 -12.90 -2.93 -19.95
N LEU A 47 -13.77 -3.76 -19.37
CA LEU A 47 -14.95 -4.30 -20.02
C LEU A 47 -16.15 -3.38 -19.83
N THR A 48 -17.01 -3.35 -20.83
CA THR A 48 -18.33 -2.71 -20.74
C THR A 48 -19.34 -3.66 -20.11
N LEU A 49 -20.17 -3.12 -19.22
CA LEU A 49 -21.26 -3.84 -18.58
C LEU A 49 -22.60 -3.50 -19.25
N SER A 50 -23.61 -4.32 -18.99
CA SER A 50 -24.98 -4.07 -19.44
C SER A 50 -25.55 -2.73 -18.94
N CYS A 51 -25.10 -2.24 -17.78
CA CYS A 51 -25.50 -0.95 -17.21
C CYS A 51 -24.54 0.21 -17.54
N SER A 52 -23.53 0.00 -18.38
CA SER A 52 -22.63 1.07 -18.83
C SER A 52 -23.35 2.01 -19.79
N THR A 53 -23.40 3.30 -19.47
CA THR A 53 -23.93 4.35 -20.35
C THR A 53 -22.78 5.02 -21.10
N GLY A 54 -22.73 4.83 -22.42
CA GLY A 54 -21.63 5.30 -23.27
C GLY A 54 -20.59 4.21 -23.46
N GLY A 55 -20.45 3.70 -24.68
CA GLY A 55 -19.61 2.57 -25.03
C GLY A 55 -18.28 2.98 -25.67
N GLY A 56 -17.20 2.96 -24.88
CA GLY A 56 -15.82 2.78 -25.30
C GLY A 56 -14.93 4.03 -25.30
N SER A 57 -13.83 4.03 -24.52
CA SER A 57 -12.47 4.25 -25.04
C SER A 57 -11.38 3.84 -24.02
N LEU A 58 -10.32 3.21 -24.54
CA LEU A 58 -9.08 2.84 -23.85
C LEU A 58 -8.08 3.98 -24.01
N GLY A 59 -7.76 4.68 -22.92
CA GLY A 59 -6.84 5.83 -22.92
C GLY A 59 -7.49 7.09 -22.33
N MET A 60 -7.25 8.25 -22.94
CA MET A 60 -7.69 9.57 -22.45
C MET A 60 -9.13 9.95 -22.91
N THR A 61 -10.13 9.06 -22.83
CA THR A 61 -11.57 9.45 -22.89
C THR A 61 -12.53 8.33 -22.44
N GLU A 62 -13.74 8.74 -22.02
CA GLU A 62 -14.61 8.10 -21.03
C GLU A 62 -15.44 6.87 -21.48
N LEU A 63 -15.20 5.76 -20.79
CA LEU A 63 -16.23 4.78 -20.43
C LEU A 63 -16.69 5.08 -19.00
N THR A 64 -17.88 5.67 -18.82
CA THR A 64 -18.42 5.98 -17.48
C THR A 64 -19.26 4.82 -16.95
N THR A 65 -18.66 3.64 -16.78
CA THR A 65 -19.28 2.63 -15.91
C THR A 65 -19.22 3.16 -14.48
N SER A 66 -20.37 3.59 -13.97
CA SER A 66 -20.44 4.18 -12.63
C SER A 66 -20.09 3.15 -11.56
N PRO A 67 -19.54 3.57 -10.40
CA PRO A 67 -19.31 2.65 -9.28
C PRO A 67 -20.57 1.89 -8.84
N GLY A 68 -21.75 2.50 -8.98
CA GLY A 68 -23.04 1.84 -8.72
C GLY A 68 -23.36 0.71 -9.71
N CYS A 69 -22.97 0.86 -10.98
CA CYS A 69 -23.15 -0.21 -11.98
C CYS A 69 -22.23 -1.41 -11.67
N TRP A 70 -20.96 -1.17 -11.33
CA TRP A 70 -20.06 -2.23 -10.86
C TRP A 70 -20.59 -2.92 -9.60
N ALA A 71 -21.11 -2.13 -8.65
CA ALA A 71 -21.62 -2.63 -7.38
C ALA A 71 -22.87 -3.51 -7.49
N THR A 72 -23.63 -3.43 -8.59
CA THR A 72 -24.91 -4.14 -8.76
C THR A 72 -24.90 -5.18 -9.88
N ASN A 73 -23.81 -5.28 -10.65
CA ASN A 73 -23.72 -6.21 -11.77
C ASN A 73 -23.25 -7.61 -11.32
N ASP A 74 -24.12 -8.60 -11.49
CA ASP A 74 -23.91 -9.96 -10.98
C ASP A 74 -22.76 -10.68 -11.69
N ASP A 75 -22.66 -10.53 -13.02
CA ASP A 75 -21.60 -11.16 -13.82
C ASP A 75 -20.22 -10.63 -13.43
N TYR A 76 -20.11 -9.33 -13.18
CA TYR A 76 -18.91 -8.69 -12.72
C TYR A 76 -18.49 -9.19 -11.33
N LEU A 77 -19.40 -9.12 -10.34
CA LEU A 77 -19.07 -9.50 -8.97
C LEU A 77 -18.69 -10.98 -8.87
N THR A 78 -19.42 -11.86 -9.54
CA THR A 78 -19.10 -13.30 -9.55
C THR A 78 -17.78 -13.60 -10.27
N SER A 79 -17.51 -12.96 -11.41
CA SER A 79 -16.24 -13.11 -12.15
C SER A 79 -15.06 -12.60 -11.33
N LEU A 80 -15.21 -11.44 -10.68
CA LEU A 80 -14.17 -10.85 -9.85
C LEU A 80 -13.87 -11.72 -8.63
N ALA A 81 -14.90 -12.15 -7.90
CA ALA A 81 -14.74 -12.98 -6.72
C ALA A 81 -14.03 -14.31 -7.05
N TYR A 82 -14.42 -14.94 -8.16
CA TYR A 82 -13.77 -16.17 -8.62
C TYR A 82 -12.30 -15.93 -9.02
N CYS A 83 -12.01 -14.85 -9.74
CA CYS A 83 -10.64 -14.47 -10.12
C CYS A 83 -9.77 -14.26 -8.87
N MET A 84 -10.25 -13.47 -7.91
CA MET A 84 -9.53 -13.20 -6.66
C MET A 84 -9.23 -14.49 -5.90
N ARG A 85 -10.22 -15.38 -5.72
CA ARG A 85 -9.98 -16.65 -5.03
C ARG A 85 -8.99 -17.55 -5.77
N SER A 86 -9.02 -17.55 -7.10
CA SER A 86 -8.15 -18.40 -7.93
C SER A 86 -6.69 -17.93 -7.92
N HIS A 87 -6.45 -16.62 -7.80
CA HIS A 87 -5.12 -16.03 -7.89
C HIS A 87 -4.55 -15.55 -6.55
N CYS A 88 -5.39 -15.39 -5.52
CA CYS A 88 -4.99 -15.10 -4.15
C CYS A 88 -5.30 -16.32 -3.27
N PRO A 89 -4.35 -17.26 -3.12
CA PRO A 89 -4.60 -18.51 -2.40
C PRO A 89 -4.82 -18.25 -0.90
N ALA A 90 -5.71 -19.04 -0.29
CA ALA A 90 -6.04 -18.94 1.14
C ALA A 90 -4.84 -19.21 2.07
N SER A 91 -3.78 -19.84 1.56
CA SER A 91 -2.52 -20.06 2.29
C SER A 91 -1.73 -18.77 2.51
N GLU A 92 -1.92 -17.75 1.67
CA GLU A 92 -1.18 -16.49 1.72
C GLU A 92 -2.06 -15.29 2.11
N PHE A 93 -3.35 -15.33 1.75
CA PHE A 93 -4.28 -14.23 1.96
C PHE A 93 -5.48 -14.71 2.77
N SER A 94 -5.70 -14.09 3.93
CA SER A 94 -6.89 -14.34 4.75
C SER A 94 -8.14 -13.77 4.09
N ASP A 95 -9.28 -14.40 4.35
CA ASP A 95 -10.57 -13.94 3.84
C ASP A 95 -10.89 -12.53 4.31
N SER A 96 -10.53 -12.18 5.55
CA SER A 96 -10.67 -10.81 6.06
C SER A 96 -9.87 -9.80 5.24
N LYS A 97 -8.66 -10.14 4.79
CA LYS A 97 -7.85 -9.24 3.94
C LYS A 97 -8.50 -9.05 2.57
N LEU A 98 -9.06 -10.12 1.99
CA LEU A 98 -9.75 -10.06 0.70
C LEU A 98 -11.09 -9.30 0.79
N GLU A 99 -11.83 -9.44 1.89
CA GLU A 99 -13.04 -8.65 2.16
C GLU A 99 -12.72 -7.16 2.32
N SER A 100 -11.70 -6.79 3.08
CA SER A 100 -11.28 -5.38 3.19
C SER A 100 -10.86 -4.79 1.85
N PHE A 101 -10.16 -5.58 1.01
CA PHE A 101 -9.85 -5.16 -0.35
C PHE A 101 -11.13 -4.98 -1.19
N TRP A 102 -12.07 -5.91 -1.09
CA TRP A 102 -13.34 -5.90 -1.82
C TRP A 102 -14.14 -4.63 -1.55
N GLU A 103 -14.34 -4.27 -0.28
CA GLU A 103 -15.09 -3.07 0.13
C GLU A 103 -14.50 -1.78 -0.46
N LEU A 104 -13.16 -1.70 -0.53
CA LEU A 104 -12.46 -0.48 -0.92
C LEU A 104 -12.19 -0.38 -2.42
N GLN A 105 -11.99 -1.50 -3.11
CA GLN A 105 -11.42 -1.52 -4.46
C GLN A 105 -12.29 -2.20 -5.51
N ALA A 106 -13.28 -3.03 -5.14
CA ALA A 106 -14.03 -3.82 -6.12
C ALA A 106 -14.89 -2.99 -7.06
N THR A 107 -15.40 -1.82 -6.64
CA THR A 107 -16.40 -1.06 -7.42
C THR A 107 -15.99 0.37 -7.72
N GLY A 108 -15.01 0.93 -7.00
CA GLY A 108 -14.51 2.27 -7.25
C GLY A 108 -13.00 2.45 -7.19
N GLN A 109 -12.17 1.47 -6.82
CA GLN A 109 -10.72 1.70 -6.67
C GLN A 109 -10.39 2.96 -5.83
N THR A 110 -10.80 3.00 -4.56
CA THR A 110 -10.61 4.16 -3.65
C THR A 110 -9.16 4.65 -3.61
N ASN A 111 -8.19 3.74 -3.78
CA ASN A 111 -6.77 4.09 -3.78
C ASN A 111 -6.35 4.95 -4.99
N ALA A 112 -7.14 4.92 -6.07
CA ALA A 112 -6.97 5.76 -7.25
C ALA A 112 -7.82 7.04 -7.20
N GLY A 113 -8.44 7.35 -6.05
CA GLY A 113 -9.25 8.55 -5.85
C GLY A 113 -10.67 8.45 -6.41
N VAL A 114 -11.10 7.26 -6.87
CA VAL A 114 -12.47 7.03 -7.34
C VAL A 114 -13.28 6.41 -6.20
N GLN A 115 -14.42 7.00 -5.89
CA GLN A 115 -15.23 6.58 -4.73
C GLN A 115 -15.78 5.16 -4.94
N SER A 116 -15.49 4.25 -4.02
CA SER A 116 -16.12 2.92 -3.96
C SER A 116 -17.55 3.01 -3.46
N VAL A 117 -18.45 2.26 -4.09
CA VAL A 117 -19.83 2.03 -3.65
C VAL A 117 -19.92 0.60 -3.14
N PRO A 118 -20.48 0.34 -1.94
CA PRO A 118 -20.59 -1.02 -1.44
C PRO A 118 -21.26 -1.95 -2.46
N ALA A 119 -20.59 -3.05 -2.78
CA ALA A 119 -21.14 -4.07 -3.66
C ALA A 119 -22.41 -4.68 -3.05
N LYS A 120 -23.34 -5.11 -3.90
CA LYS A 120 -24.57 -5.82 -3.51
C LYS A 120 -24.29 -7.04 -2.63
N TRP A 121 -23.13 -7.67 -2.85
CA TRP A 121 -22.65 -8.85 -2.14
C TRP A 121 -21.27 -8.59 -1.54
N SER A 122 -21.00 -9.16 -0.37
CA SER A 122 -19.63 -9.30 0.15
C SER A 122 -18.81 -10.24 -0.74
N PHE A 123 -17.49 -10.26 -0.57
CA PHE A 123 -16.65 -11.19 -1.34
C PHE A 123 -17.05 -12.65 -1.12
N ALA A 124 -17.31 -13.05 0.13
CA ALA A 124 -17.79 -14.39 0.46
C ALA A 124 -19.14 -14.72 -0.19
N GLN A 125 -20.09 -13.77 -0.20
CA GLN A 125 -21.38 -13.95 -0.85
C GLN A 125 -21.24 -14.06 -2.38
N ALA A 126 -20.46 -13.18 -3.01
CA ALA A 126 -20.20 -13.22 -4.44
C ALA A 126 -19.51 -14.52 -4.86
N LEU A 127 -18.58 -15.04 -4.05
CA LEU A 127 -17.94 -16.33 -4.27
C LEU A 127 -18.93 -17.50 -4.12
N ALA A 128 -19.86 -17.44 -3.17
CA ALA A 128 -20.91 -18.45 -3.03
C ALA A 128 -21.88 -18.45 -4.23
N HIS A 129 -22.17 -17.28 -4.80
CA HIS A 129 -22.91 -17.16 -6.05
C HIS A 129 -22.11 -17.69 -7.26
N ALA A 130 -20.79 -17.56 -7.24
CA ALA A 130 -19.87 -18.14 -8.22
C ALA A 130 -19.46 -19.60 -7.91
N SER A 131 -20.25 -20.33 -7.12
CA SER A 131 -19.89 -21.62 -6.51
C SER A 131 -19.45 -22.71 -7.51
N SER A 132 -19.87 -22.62 -8.77
CA SER A 132 -19.29 -23.42 -9.86
C SER A 132 -18.25 -22.63 -10.63
N LYS A 133 -17.07 -23.25 -10.87
CA LYS A 133 -16.05 -22.71 -11.76
C LYS A 133 -16.68 -22.23 -13.08
N PRO A 134 -16.53 -20.94 -13.45
CA PRO A 134 -17.01 -20.44 -14.73
C PRO A 134 -16.38 -21.25 -15.87
N THR A 135 -17.20 -21.69 -16.83
CA THR A 135 -16.74 -22.49 -17.97
C THR A 135 -16.23 -21.62 -19.11
N PHE A 136 -16.73 -20.39 -19.20
CA PHE A 136 -16.35 -19.43 -20.22
C PHE A 136 -15.12 -18.64 -19.77
N THR A 137 -14.13 -18.52 -20.66
CA THR A 137 -12.94 -17.68 -20.45
C THR A 137 -13.01 -16.50 -21.39
N LEU A 138 -12.80 -15.30 -20.87
CA LEU A 138 -12.75 -14.09 -21.69
C LEU A 138 -11.62 -14.20 -22.71
N SER A 139 -11.89 -13.77 -23.94
CA SER A 139 -10.85 -13.53 -24.93
C SER A 139 -9.98 -12.34 -24.52
N SER A 140 -8.74 -12.29 -24.99
CA SER A 140 -7.83 -11.17 -24.70
C SER A 140 -8.32 -9.83 -25.26
N ASP A 141 -9.17 -9.86 -26.29
CA ASP A 141 -9.78 -8.71 -26.97
C ASP A 141 -11.25 -8.50 -26.55
N ALA A 142 -11.72 -9.18 -25.50
CA ALA A 142 -13.08 -8.99 -25.00
C ALA A 142 -13.30 -7.53 -24.57
N THR A 143 -14.41 -6.94 -25.02
CA THR A 143 -14.80 -5.57 -24.69
C THR A 143 -16.08 -5.49 -23.86
N VAL A 144 -16.78 -6.62 -23.69
CA VAL A 144 -18.08 -6.70 -23.00
C VAL A 144 -18.03 -7.85 -21.99
N LEU A 145 -18.63 -7.64 -20.83
CA LEU A 145 -18.91 -8.68 -19.84
C LEU A 145 -20.43 -8.86 -19.72
N ASN A 146 -20.92 -10.00 -20.22
CA ASN A 146 -22.34 -10.34 -20.29
C ASN A 146 -22.70 -11.65 -19.57
N GLN A 147 -21.71 -12.32 -18.98
CA GLN A 147 -21.87 -13.55 -18.23
C GLN A 147 -20.69 -13.72 -17.26
N THR A 148 -20.90 -14.45 -16.16
CA THR A 148 -19.81 -14.87 -15.27
C THR A 148 -18.73 -15.62 -16.05
N SER A 149 -17.49 -15.14 -15.98
CA SER A 149 -16.39 -15.57 -16.84
C SER A 149 -15.06 -15.65 -16.10
N LEU A 150 -14.18 -16.53 -16.58
CA LEU A 150 -12.77 -16.55 -16.18
C LEU A 150 -12.04 -15.40 -16.87
N VAL A 151 -11.20 -14.70 -16.11
CA VAL A 151 -10.26 -13.72 -16.67
C VAL A 151 -9.26 -14.47 -17.56
N ASN A 152 -8.95 -13.88 -18.72
CA ASN A 152 -7.94 -14.44 -19.61
C ASN A 152 -6.58 -14.52 -18.87
N PRO A 153 -5.91 -15.69 -18.85
CA PRO A 153 -4.64 -15.83 -18.14
C PRO A 153 -3.57 -14.84 -18.60
N SER A 154 -3.49 -14.54 -19.90
CA SER A 154 -2.49 -13.60 -20.43
C SER A 154 -2.78 -12.16 -20.03
N THR A 155 -4.06 -11.76 -20.02
CA THR A 155 -4.49 -10.44 -19.52
C THR A 155 -4.19 -10.32 -18.03
N TYR A 156 -4.56 -11.33 -17.22
CA TYR A 156 -4.25 -11.35 -15.79
C TYR A 156 -2.76 -11.21 -15.54
N THR A 157 -1.93 -12.05 -16.17
CA THR A 157 -0.47 -12.02 -15.97
C THR A 157 0.13 -10.68 -16.39
N SER A 158 -0.35 -10.09 -17.49
CA SER A 158 0.11 -8.78 -17.92
C SER A 158 -0.21 -7.70 -16.87
N GLN A 159 -1.45 -7.67 -16.36
CA GLN A 159 -1.85 -6.72 -15.32
C GLN A 159 -1.08 -6.95 -14.02
N TYR A 160 -0.90 -8.21 -13.60
CA TYR A 160 -0.14 -8.56 -12.41
C TYR A 160 1.30 -8.08 -12.51
N ASN A 161 1.99 -8.34 -13.63
CA ASN A 161 3.39 -7.96 -13.83
C ASN A 161 3.56 -6.43 -13.80
N VAL A 162 2.66 -5.68 -14.43
CA VAL A 162 2.69 -4.21 -14.41
C VAL A 162 2.48 -3.71 -12.99
N LEU A 163 1.43 -4.16 -12.30
CA LEU A 163 1.10 -3.69 -10.94
C LEU A 163 2.17 -4.08 -9.92
N TYR A 164 2.71 -5.29 -10.03
CA TYR A 164 3.82 -5.75 -9.19
C TYR A 164 5.07 -4.89 -9.41
N GLY A 165 5.41 -4.63 -10.67
CA GLY A 165 6.53 -3.76 -11.04
C GLY A 165 6.36 -2.36 -10.46
N VAL A 166 5.22 -1.71 -10.72
CA VAL A 166 4.94 -0.35 -10.20
C VAL A 166 4.97 -0.34 -8.68
N GLN A 167 4.32 -1.30 -8.00
CA GLN A 167 4.33 -1.34 -6.54
C GLN A 167 5.74 -1.51 -5.97
N ARG A 168 6.57 -2.33 -6.60
CA ARG A 168 7.97 -2.52 -6.21
C ARG A 168 8.76 -1.23 -6.39
N GLU A 169 8.69 -0.60 -7.55
CA GLU A 169 9.42 0.65 -7.81
C GLU A 169 8.94 1.78 -6.88
N THR A 170 7.63 1.97 -6.72
CA THR A 170 7.09 2.97 -5.79
C THR A 170 7.51 2.69 -4.35
N SER A 171 7.65 1.42 -3.94
CA SER A 171 8.20 1.09 -2.61
C SER A 171 9.66 1.51 -2.49
N PHE A 172 10.48 1.29 -3.52
CA PHE A 172 11.88 1.75 -3.55
C PHE A 172 11.99 3.28 -3.56
N GLU A 173 11.20 3.96 -4.38
CA GLU A 173 11.16 5.42 -4.46
C GLU A 173 10.72 6.05 -3.13
N ASN A 174 9.69 5.51 -2.48
CA ASN A 174 9.24 6.00 -1.17
C ASN A 174 10.27 5.76 -0.05
N LEU A 175 11.04 4.67 -0.12
CA LEU A 175 12.15 4.43 0.81
C LEU A 175 13.29 5.42 0.54
N SER A 176 13.59 5.70 -0.73
CA SER A 176 14.67 6.61 -1.14
C SER A 176 14.31 8.08 -0.90
N GLY A 177 13.03 8.43 -1.05
CA GLY A 177 12.49 9.76 -0.78
C GLY A 177 12.57 10.14 0.70
N GLN A 178 12.36 9.20 1.61
CA GLN A 178 12.61 9.39 3.05
C GLN A 178 14.08 9.62 3.38
N VAL A 179 15.01 9.03 2.61
CA VAL A 179 16.46 9.27 2.79
C VAL A 179 16.87 10.65 2.28
N LEU A 180 16.12 11.22 1.32
CA LEU A 180 16.41 12.50 0.69
C LEU A 180 15.62 13.69 1.25
N THR A 181 14.63 13.48 2.12
CA THR A 181 14.16 14.58 2.97
C THR A 181 15.29 14.90 3.94
N PRO A 182 15.96 16.07 3.83
CA PRO A 182 16.79 16.51 4.92
C PRO A 182 15.81 16.87 6.02
N ASP A 183 15.63 15.98 6.99
CA ASP A 183 15.35 16.45 8.34
C ASP A 183 16.54 17.33 8.72
N HIS A 184 16.41 18.62 8.38
CA HIS A 184 17.38 19.67 8.67
C HIS A 184 17.52 19.90 10.20
N ASN A 185 16.97 19.01 11.03
CA ASN A 185 16.99 19.05 12.48
C ASN A 185 17.35 17.69 13.14
N LEU A 186 17.31 16.54 12.45
CA LEU A 186 17.74 15.24 13.03
C LEU A 186 19.20 14.92 12.71
N LEU A 187 19.70 15.36 11.55
CA LEU A 187 21.13 15.19 11.24
C LEU A 187 22.00 16.12 12.11
N GLU A 188 21.52 17.34 12.39
CA GLU A 188 22.18 18.27 13.32
C GLU A 188 22.18 17.74 14.77
N GLY A 189 21.13 17.02 15.20
CA GLY A 189 21.05 16.38 16.52
C GLY A 189 21.98 15.16 16.68
N LEU A 190 22.08 14.31 15.67
CA LEU A 190 22.95 13.12 15.70
C LEU A 190 24.42 13.47 15.48
N LEU A 191 24.72 14.51 14.70
CA LEU A 191 26.08 15.04 14.56
C LEU A 191 26.52 15.76 15.85
N THR A 192 25.66 16.55 16.49
CA THR A 192 25.99 17.17 17.80
C THR A 192 26.16 16.15 18.92
N LEU A 193 25.40 15.05 18.95
CA LEU A 193 25.64 13.95 19.89
C LEU A 193 26.97 13.22 19.65
N ARG A 194 27.40 13.08 18.39
CA ARG A 194 28.75 12.54 18.09
C ARG A 194 29.85 13.54 18.44
N PHE A 195 29.64 14.84 18.24
CA PHE A 195 30.61 15.87 18.64
C PHE A 195 30.73 16.06 20.17
N LEU A 196 29.63 15.88 20.93
CA LEU A 196 29.69 15.89 22.39
C LEU A 196 30.28 14.61 22.97
N GLN A 197 30.04 13.44 22.37
CA GLN A 197 30.69 12.20 22.81
C GLN A 197 32.21 12.19 22.50
N GLN A 198 32.64 12.86 21.41
CA GLN A 198 34.06 12.99 21.03
C GLN A 198 34.82 14.01 21.90
N SER A 199 34.14 15.02 22.44
CA SER A 199 34.77 16.05 23.30
C SER A 199 35.03 15.57 24.73
N HIS A 200 34.25 14.62 25.26
CA HIS A 200 34.53 14.00 26.57
C HIS A 200 35.71 13.02 26.56
N HIS A 201 36.05 12.41 25.42
CA HIS A 201 37.20 11.51 25.31
C HIS A 201 38.54 12.22 25.08
N SER A 202 38.51 13.49 24.66
CA SER A 202 39.71 14.24 24.24
C SER A 202 40.31 15.12 25.34
N LEU A 203 39.56 15.41 26.42
CA LEU A 203 40.06 16.18 27.57
C LEU A 203 40.78 15.34 28.65
N PHE A 204 40.69 14.02 28.62
CA PHE A 204 41.36 13.15 29.59
C PHE A 204 42.76 12.66 29.18
N ARG A 205 43.29 13.09 28.03
CA ARG A 205 44.58 12.61 27.51
C ARG A 205 45.68 13.66 27.40
N PHE A 206 45.57 14.76 28.17
CA PHE A 206 46.61 15.80 28.26
C PHE A 206 47.25 15.95 29.66
N CYS A 207 47.16 14.93 30.52
CA CYS A 207 48.01 14.80 31.71
C CYS A 207 48.70 13.42 31.72
N SER A 208 49.70 13.24 30.86
CA SER A 208 50.89 12.39 31.14
C SER A 208 51.75 12.30 29.89
N SER A 209 52.75 13.16 29.78
CA SER A 209 54.00 12.82 29.10
C SER A 209 55.06 12.91 30.17
N ASP A 210 55.56 11.75 30.61
CA ASP A 210 56.98 11.45 30.81
C ASP A 210 57.10 10.17 31.64
N ILE A 211 57.61 9.11 31.01
CA ILE A 211 58.71 8.26 31.50
C ILE A 211 58.99 7.19 30.42
N ALA A 212 60.02 7.51 29.65
CA ALA A 212 61.14 6.67 29.24
C ALA A 212 60.95 5.16 28.97
N HIS A 213 61.40 4.80 27.76
CA HIS A 213 62.43 3.80 27.45
C HIS A 213 62.08 2.30 27.28
N VAL A 214 62.55 1.80 26.13
CA VAL A 214 63.18 0.49 25.84
C VAL A 214 62.25 -0.65 25.36
N ALA A 215 62.41 -0.97 24.06
CA ALA A 215 62.09 -2.23 23.36
C ALA A 215 63.00 -3.40 23.87
N PRO A 216 62.93 -4.69 23.43
CA PRO A 216 62.28 -5.23 22.22
C PRO A 216 61.65 -6.66 22.32
N ALA A 217 61.10 -7.11 21.17
CA ALA A 217 60.94 -8.49 20.63
C ALA A 217 60.22 -9.57 21.50
N THR A 218 59.34 -10.45 21.00
CA THR A 218 59.46 -11.41 19.87
C THR A 218 58.08 -12.13 19.69
N PRO A 219 57.81 -12.86 18.59
CA PRO A 219 56.47 -13.33 18.19
C PRO A 219 56.25 -14.85 18.38
N LEU A 220 55.01 -15.33 18.22
CA LEU A 220 54.59 -16.50 17.40
C LEU A 220 53.31 -17.18 17.92
N HIS A 221 52.35 -17.29 17.00
CA HIS A 221 51.48 -18.44 16.73
C HIS A 221 51.16 -19.46 17.84
N ARG A 222 49.86 -19.66 18.06
CA ARG A 222 49.23 -20.97 17.84
C ARG A 222 47.79 -20.78 17.35
#